data_AF-A0A930H0G8-F1
#
_entry.id   AF-A0A930H0G8-F1
#
_cell.length_a   1.000
_cell.length_b   1.000
_cell.length_c   1.000
_cell.angle_alpha   90.00
_cell.angle_beta   90.00
_cell.angle_gamma   90.00
#
_symmetry.space_group_name_H-M   'P 1'
#
loop_
_entity.id
_entity.type
_entity.pdbx_description
1 polymer ?
#
loop_
_entity_poly.entity_id
_entity_poly.type
_entity_poly.pdbx_seq_one_letter_code
_entity_poly.pdbx_strand_id
1 'polypeptide(L)'
;MNRSIAIMEEEHSNINRALAVVRKICLQLMDGAEVPDSDLRQIIDFIRGYADKHHHGKEEKFLFPLMVEKMGPVADKLVTHGMLVEHDLGRADVLALETALNEYQKTPTPELKLDILSYAMAYAHLLQLHIEKENSVVYPFAERSLSTEDFQVINDKSEVYETEKKKEGVQDKYLNALEILEKKYLH
;
A
#
# COMPACT_ATOMS: atom_id res chain seq x y z
N MET A 1 17.35 13.09 6.96
CA MET A 1 16.24 12.16 6.72
C MET A 1 16.09 11.29 7.95
N ASN A 2 14.91 11.31 8.54
CA ASN A 2 14.57 10.51 9.71
C ASN A 2 14.52 9.02 9.35
N ARG A 3 14.91 8.16 10.30
CA ARG A 3 15.03 6.72 10.04
C ARG A 3 13.70 6.06 9.68
N SER A 4 12.62 6.40 10.39
CA SER A 4 11.27 5.90 10.11
C SER A 4 10.79 6.28 8.71
N ILE A 5 11.03 7.53 8.29
CA ILE A 5 10.71 8.00 6.93
C ILE A 5 11.50 7.21 5.89
N ALA A 6 12.81 7.03 6.07
CA ALA A 6 13.62 6.26 5.13
C ALA A 6 13.14 4.82 4.96
N ILE A 7 12.69 4.17 6.05
CA ILE A 7 12.10 2.83 6.00
C ILE A 7 10.79 2.84 5.21
N MET A 8 9.90 3.79 5.47
CA MET A 8 8.62 3.89 4.77
C MET A 8 8.79 4.23 3.28
N GLU A 9 9.79 5.03 2.91
CA GLU A 9 10.14 5.27 1.49
C GLU A 9 10.71 4.01 0.79
N GLU A 10 11.46 3.16 1.50
CA GLU A 10 11.89 1.87 0.99
C GLU A 10 10.69 0.93 0.77
N GLU A 11 9.75 0.90 1.71
CA GLU A 11 8.50 0.15 1.60
C GLU A 11 7.66 0.65 0.42
N HIS A 12 7.55 1.96 0.22
CA HIS A 12 6.95 2.56 -0.97
C HIS A 12 7.60 2.09 -2.27
N SER A 13 8.92 1.93 -2.28
CA SER A 13 9.62 1.40 -3.45
C SER A 13 9.20 -0.04 -3.76
N ASN A 14 9.02 -0.87 -2.72
CA ASN A 14 8.52 -2.25 -2.86
C ASN A 14 7.03 -2.29 -3.25
N ILE A 15 6.22 -1.39 -2.73
CA ILE A 15 4.81 -1.29 -3.09
C ILE A 15 4.68 -0.87 -4.57
N ASN A 16 5.43 0.13 -5.03
CA ASN A 16 5.44 0.52 -6.45
C ASN A 16 5.85 -0.62 -7.40
N ARG A 17 6.79 -1.47 -6.99
CA ARG A 17 7.13 -2.71 -7.71
C ARG A 17 5.92 -3.65 -7.83
N ALA A 18 5.17 -3.85 -6.76
CA ALA A 18 3.93 -4.63 -6.78
C ALA A 18 2.87 -3.99 -7.69
N LEU A 19 2.72 -2.67 -7.68
CA LEU A 19 1.79 -1.96 -8.56
C LEU A 19 2.15 -2.13 -10.05
N ALA A 20 3.44 -2.20 -10.39
CA ALA A 20 3.87 -2.49 -11.75
C ALA A 20 3.44 -3.91 -12.21
N VAL A 21 3.51 -4.91 -11.31
CA VAL A 21 2.98 -6.26 -11.57
C VAL A 21 1.47 -6.22 -11.79
N VAL A 22 0.71 -5.53 -10.93
CA VAL A 22 -0.75 -5.38 -11.08
C VAL A 22 -1.09 -4.81 -12.46
N ARG A 23 -0.42 -3.72 -12.84
CA ARG A 23 -0.62 -3.08 -14.14
C ARG A 23 -0.33 -4.03 -15.30
N LYS A 24 0.71 -4.85 -15.18
CA LYS A 24 1.07 -5.84 -16.21
C LYS A 24 0.03 -6.95 -16.33
N ILE A 25 -0.51 -7.44 -15.21
CA ILE A 25 -1.63 -8.39 -15.21
C ILE A 25 -2.84 -7.77 -15.92
N CYS A 26 -3.23 -6.55 -15.56
CA CYS A 26 -4.37 -5.87 -16.17
C CYS A 26 -4.20 -5.69 -17.70
N LEU A 27 -2.99 -5.37 -18.16
CA LEU A 27 -2.68 -5.32 -19.61
C LEU A 27 -2.88 -6.68 -20.28
N GLN A 28 -2.38 -7.76 -19.68
CA GLN A 28 -2.57 -9.11 -20.22
C GLN A 28 -4.05 -9.52 -20.25
N LEU A 29 -4.83 -9.16 -19.22
CA LEU A 29 -6.27 -9.41 -19.18
C LEU A 29 -7.01 -8.67 -20.30
N MET A 30 -6.62 -7.41 -20.57
CA MET A 30 -7.14 -6.61 -21.68
C MET A 30 -6.80 -7.23 -23.04
N ASP A 31 -5.62 -7.84 -23.17
CA ASP A 31 -5.16 -8.56 -24.36
C ASP A 31 -5.78 -9.97 -24.50
N GLY A 32 -6.70 -10.35 -23.61
CA GLY A 32 -7.48 -11.59 -23.69
C GLY A 32 -6.95 -12.75 -22.85
N ALA A 33 -5.89 -12.58 -22.06
CA ALA A 33 -5.41 -13.63 -21.16
C ALA A 33 -6.47 -14.02 -20.11
N GLU A 34 -6.45 -15.26 -19.65
CA GLU A 34 -7.30 -15.74 -18.56
C GLU A 34 -7.00 -15.02 -17.23
N VAL A 35 -7.98 -14.96 -16.33
CA VAL A 35 -7.81 -14.36 -14.99
C VAL A 35 -6.83 -15.20 -14.16
N PRO A 36 -5.67 -14.65 -13.74
CA PRO A 36 -4.72 -15.37 -12.90
C PRO A 36 -5.15 -15.30 -11.43
N ASP A 37 -6.26 -15.97 -11.08
CA ASP A 37 -6.91 -15.89 -9.75
C ASP A 37 -5.92 -16.08 -8.58
N SER A 38 -5.07 -17.11 -8.66
CA SER A 38 -4.08 -17.39 -7.60
C SER A 38 -3.06 -16.26 -7.41
N ASP A 39 -2.64 -15.58 -8.48
CA ASP A 39 -1.66 -14.49 -8.37
C ASP A 39 -2.34 -13.20 -7.88
N LEU A 40 -3.56 -12.92 -8.35
CA LEU A 40 -4.34 -11.78 -7.86
C LEU A 40 -4.66 -11.92 -6.37
N ARG A 41 -4.93 -13.13 -5.88
CA ARG A 41 -5.09 -13.39 -4.43
C ARG A 41 -3.80 -13.21 -3.65
N GLN A 42 -2.64 -13.59 -4.21
CA GLN A 42 -1.34 -13.30 -3.60
C GLN A 42 -1.07 -11.79 -3.53
N ILE A 43 -1.44 -11.04 -4.56
CA ILE A 43 -1.37 -9.58 -4.58
C ILE A 43 -2.28 -8.98 -3.51
N ILE A 44 -3.53 -9.45 -3.37
CA ILE A 44 -4.44 -9.00 -2.31
C ILE A 44 -3.84 -9.26 -0.91
N ASP A 45 -3.22 -10.42 -0.70
CA ASP A 45 -2.55 -10.74 0.57
C ASP A 45 -1.34 -9.82 0.82
N PHE A 46 -0.52 -9.55 -0.21
CA PHE A 46 0.56 -8.56 -0.15
C PHE A 46 0.04 -7.17 0.22
N ILE A 47 -1.02 -6.71 -0.44
CA ILE A 47 -1.61 -5.39 -0.18
C ILE A 47 -2.09 -5.29 1.27
N ARG A 48 -2.88 -6.26 1.73
CA ARG A 48 -3.44 -6.24 3.11
C ARG A 48 -2.37 -6.40 4.17
N GLY A 49 -1.36 -7.22 3.91
CA GLY A 49 -0.34 -7.58 4.88
C GLY A 49 0.84 -6.61 4.93
N TYR A 50 1.36 -6.23 3.76
CA TYR A 50 2.55 -5.40 3.60
C TYR A 50 2.19 -3.92 3.43
N ALA A 51 1.44 -3.56 2.39
CA ALA A 51 1.13 -2.15 2.13
C ALA A 51 0.24 -1.53 3.23
N ASP A 52 -0.79 -2.25 3.68
CA ASP A 52 -1.73 -1.70 4.65
C ASP A 52 -1.28 -1.96 6.10
N LYS A 53 -1.40 -3.19 6.60
CA LYS A 53 -1.14 -3.48 8.02
C LYS A 53 0.29 -3.16 8.46
N HIS A 54 1.27 -3.32 7.59
CA HIS A 54 2.67 -3.13 7.93
C HIS A 54 3.16 -1.71 7.64
N HIS A 55 2.94 -1.22 6.41
CA HIS A 55 3.36 0.12 6.02
C HIS A 55 2.41 1.21 6.54
N HIS A 56 1.15 1.30 6.09
CA HIS A 56 0.19 2.29 6.63
C HIS A 56 0.00 2.16 8.15
N GLY A 57 0.17 0.95 8.69
CA GLY A 57 0.16 0.70 10.12
C GLY A 57 1.16 1.56 10.91
N LYS A 58 2.32 1.91 10.35
CA LYS A 58 3.26 2.85 11.00
C LYS A 58 2.76 4.28 10.92
N GLU A 59 2.18 4.67 9.79
CA GLU A 59 1.68 6.01 9.58
C GLU A 59 0.49 6.31 10.50
N GLU A 60 -0.54 5.46 10.44
CA GLU A 60 -1.78 5.62 11.19
C GLU A 60 -1.60 5.50 12.71
N LYS A 61 -0.61 4.72 13.17
CA LYS A 61 -0.37 4.53 14.61
C LYS A 61 0.65 5.50 15.19
N PHE A 62 1.61 5.98 14.40
CA PHE A 62 2.76 6.73 14.92
C PHE A 62 2.91 8.11 14.29
N LEU A 63 3.08 8.20 12.97
CA LEU A 63 3.38 9.48 12.30
C LEU A 63 2.16 10.41 12.29
N PHE A 64 1.05 9.96 11.71
CA PHE A 64 -0.15 10.76 11.50
C PHE A 64 -0.77 11.29 12.80
N PRO A 65 -0.90 10.50 13.88
CA PRO A 65 -1.41 11.03 15.15
C PRO A 65 -0.57 12.21 15.69
N LEU A 66 0.76 12.11 15.62
CA LEU A 66 1.66 13.18 16.05
C LEU A 66 1.56 14.42 15.15
N MET A 67 1.42 14.23 13.83
CA MET A 67 1.18 15.35 12.92
C MET A 67 -0.11 16.10 13.26
N VAL A 68 -1.21 15.37 13.49
CA VAL A 68 -2.51 15.96 13.85
C VAL A 68 -2.42 16.69 15.19
N GLU A 69 -1.76 16.09 16.19
CA GLU A 69 -1.64 16.67 17.53
C GLU A 69 -0.79 17.95 17.55
N LYS A 70 0.31 17.99 16.79
CA LYS A 70 1.36 19.02 16.96
C LYS A 70 1.40 20.08 15.87
N MET A 71 0.85 19.83 14.67
CA MET A 71 1.07 20.69 13.50
C MET A 71 -0.15 21.53 13.11
N GLY A 72 -1.22 21.47 13.90
CA GLY A 72 -2.40 22.33 13.77
C GLY A 72 -3.33 21.99 12.60
N PRO A 73 -4.27 22.90 12.25
CA PRO A 73 -5.41 22.58 11.38
C PRO A 73 -5.06 22.18 9.94
N VAL A 74 -3.88 22.58 9.44
CA VAL A 74 -3.43 22.20 8.09
C VAL A 74 -3.04 20.74 8.04
N ALA A 75 -2.30 20.26 9.04
CA ALA A 75 -1.92 18.85 9.14
C ALA A 75 -3.13 17.96 9.43
N ASP A 76 -4.04 18.42 10.30
CA ASP A 76 -5.30 17.72 10.56
C ASP A 76 -6.11 17.51 9.28
N LYS A 77 -6.31 18.56 8.47
CA LYS A 77 -7.02 18.40 7.18
C LYS A 77 -6.29 17.49 6.21
N LEU A 78 -4.97 17.60 6.10
CA LEU A 78 -4.16 16.77 5.21
C LEU A 78 -4.27 15.29 5.56
N VAL A 79 -4.18 14.96 6.85
CA VAL A 79 -4.18 13.59 7.36
C VAL A 79 -5.61 13.05 7.42
N THR A 80 -6.48 13.68 8.21
CA THR A 80 -7.81 13.17 8.56
C THR A 80 -8.77 13.19 7.37
N HIS A 81 -8.65 14.17 6.48
CA HIS A 81 -9.54 14.33 5.32
C HIS A 81 -8.84 14.07 3.98
N GLY A 82 -7.58 13.66 4.00
CA GLY A 82 -6.80 13.30 2.82
C GLY A 82 -6.26 11.89 2.95
N MET A 83 -5.16 11.71 3.68
CA MET A 83 -4.40 10.45 3.66
C MET A 83 -5.22 9.26 4.17
N LEU A 84 -5.90 9.42 5.32
CA LEU A 84 -6.72 8.35 5.88
C LEU A 84 -7.91 7.99 4.99
N VAL A 85 -8.48 8.98 4.29
CA VAL A 85 -9.56 8.74 3.32
C VAL A 85 -9.04 7.94 2.14
N GLU A 86 -7.83 8.22 1.66
CA GLU A 86 -7.21 7.46 0.57
C GLU A 86 -6.85 6.02 0.99
N HIS A 87 -6.41 5.80 2.23
CA HIS A 87 -6.23 4.45 2.77
C HIS A 87 -7.54 3.67 2.76
N ASP A 88 -8.64 4.28 3.21
CA ASP A 88 -9.96 3.63 3.24
C ASP A 88 -10.51 3.35 1.83
N LEU A 89 -10.28 4.26 0.87
CA LEU A 89 -10.60 4.02 -0.54
C LEU A 89 -9.79 2.83 -1.10
N GLY A 90 -8.49 2.75 -0.80
CA GLY A 90 -7.66 1.63 -1.21
C GLY A 90 -8.15 0.30 -0.62
N ARG A 91 -8.56 0.29 0.65
CA ARG A 91 -9.17 -0.89 1.30
C ARG A 91 -10.48 -1.30 0.62
N ALA A 92 -11.30 -0.34 0.22
CA ALA A 92 -12.56 -0.58 -0.48
C ALA A 92 -12.31 -1.21 -1.87
N ASP A 93 -11.35 -0.70 -2.65
CA ASP A 93 -10.98 -1.26 -3.95
C ASP A 93 -10.49 -2.71 -3.84
N VAL A 94 -9.67 -3.01 -2.83
CA VAL A 94 -9.16 -4.38 -2.58
C VAL A 94 -10.28 -5.34 -2.19
N LEU A 95 -11.26 -4.88 -1.39
CA LEU A 95 -12.44 -5.68 -1.05
C LEU A 95 -13.31 -5.95 -2.28
N ALA A 96 -13.51 -4.95 -3.14
CA ALA A 96 -14.28 -5.10 -4.35
C ALA A 96 -13.58 -6.03 -5.36
N LEU A 97 -12.27 -5.93 -5.50
CA LEU A 97 -11.45 -6.85 -6.30
C LEU A 97 -11.60 -8.30 -5.83
N GLU A 98 -11.48 -8.55 -4.52
CA GLU A 98 -11.65 -9.91 -3.98
C GLU A 98 -13.08 -10.44 -4.21
N THR A 99 -14.08 -9.59 -4.04
CA THR A 99 -15.48 -9.94 -4.33
C THR A 99 -15.66 -10.34 -5.79
N ALA A 100 -15.12 -9.55 -6.72
CA ALA A 100 -15.20 -9.85 -8.15
C ALA A 100 -14.48 -11.16 -8.52
N LEU A 101 -13.32 -11.45 -7.91
CA LEU A 101 -12.62 -12.73 -8.07
C LEU A 101 -13.47 -13.92 -7.57
N ASN A 102 -14.10 -13.78 -6.41
CA ASN A 102 -14.94 -14.83 -5.83
C ASN A 102 -16.16 -15.13 -6.71
N GLU A 103 -16.80 -14.11 -7.29
CA GLU A 103 -17.92 -14.29 -8.21
C GLU A 103 -17.48 -14.84 -9.56
N TYR A 104 -16.36 -14.35 -10.11
CA TYR A 104 -15.78 -14.84 -11.36
C TYR A 104 -15.45 -16.34 -11.28
N GLN A 105 -14.93 -16.81 -10.14
CA GLN A 105 -14.65 -18.24 -9.93
C GLN A 105 -15.92 -19.11 -9.98
N LYS A 106 -17.07 -18.58 -9.54
CA LYS A 106 -18.35 -19.29 -9.58
C LYS A 106 -18.96 -19.28 -10.99
N THR A 107 -18.96 -18.11 -11.63
CA THR A 107 -19.55 -17.89 -12.95
C THR A 107 -18.65 -16.97 -13.77
N PRO A 108 -17.72 -17.51 -14.57
CA PRO A 108 -16.82 -16.68 -15.37
C PRO A 108 -17.59 -15.91 -16.46
N THR A 109 -17.68 -14.59 -16.34
CA THR A 109 -18.29 -13.72 -17.38
C THR A 109 -17.36 -12.56 -17.77
N PRO A 110 -17.52 -11.99 -18.98
CA PRO A 110 -16.80 -10.79 -19.39
C PRO A 110 -16.99 -9.60 -18.45
N GLU A 111 -18.19 -9.42 -17.89
CA GLU A 111 -18.50 -8.34 -16.94
C GLU A 111 -17.70 -8.48 -15.64
N LEU A 112 -17.62 -9.69 -15.07
CA LEU A 112 -16.83 -9.93 -13.86
C LEU A 112 -15.31 -9.79 -14.12
N LYS A 113 -14.86 -10.15 -15.32
CA LYS A 113 -13.47 -9.88 -15.75
C LYS A 113 -13.19 -8.38 -15.86
N LEU A 114 -14.16 -7.59 -16.34
CA LEU A 114 -14.08 -6.13 -16.37
C LEU A 114 -14.02 -5.54 -14.96
N ASP A 115 -14.81 -6.04 -14.02
CA ASP A 115 -14.79 -5.59 -12.62
C ASP A 115 -13.42 -5.86 -11.97
N ILE A 116 -12.86 -7.07 -12.17
CA ILE A 116 -11.51 -7.42 -11.70
C ILE A 116 -10.47 -6.43 -12.24
N LEU A 117 -10.50 -6.15 -13.54
CA LEU A 117 -9.58 -5.19 -14.16
C LEU A 117 -9.75 -3.79 -13.57
N SER A 118 -11.00 -3.36 -13.38
CA SER A 118 -11.36 -2.02 -12.91
C SER A 118 -10.87 -1.79 -11.48
N TYR A 119 -11.17 -2.69 -10.54
CA TYR A 119 -10.75 -2.53 -9.14
C TYR A 119 -9.25 -2.72 -8.93
N ALA A 120 -8.62 -3.62 -9.68
CA ALA A 120 -7.16 -3.77 -9.64
C ALA A 120 -6.44 -2.49 -10.10
N MET A 121 -6.91 -1.86 -11.20
CA MET A 121 -6.35 -0.61 -11.69
C MET A 121 -6.72 0.61 -10.85
N ALA A 122 -7.92 0.62 -10.24
CA ALA A 122 -8.33 1.68 -9.31
C ALA A 122 -7.37 1.74 -8.11
N TYR A 123 -7.15 0.59 -7.45
CA TYR A 123 -6.19 0.49 -6.35
C TYR A 123 -4.78 0.92 -6.78
N ALA A 124 -4.29 0.39 -7.91
CA ALA A 124 -2.94 0.68 -8.36
C ALA A 124 -2.71 2.15 -8.69
N HIS A 125 -3.70 2.81 -9.31
CA HIS A 125 -3.59 4.23 -9.64
C HIS A 125 -3.70 5.11 -8.38
N LEU A 126 -4.66 4.82 -7.51
CA LEU A 126 -4.84 5.54 -6.24
C LEU A 126 -3.56 5.49 -5.42
N LEU A 127 -3.00 4.29 -5.22
CA LEU A 127 -1.85 4.11 -4.34
C LEU A 127 -0.58 4.72 -4.93
N GLN A 128 -0.41 4.71 -6.26
CA GLN A 128 0.72 5.39 -6.89
C GLN A 128 0.70 6.91 -6.59
N LEU A 129 -0.46 7.56 -6.78
CA LEU A 129 -0.62 8.98 -6.49
C LEU A 129 -0.49 9.29 -4.99
N HIS A 130 -0.98 8.39 -4.16
CA HIS A 130 -0.87 8.47 -2.71
C HIS A 130 0.61 8.46 -2.27
N ILE A 131 1.38 7.46 -2.70
CA ILE A 131 2.82 7.34 -2.42
C ILE A 131 3.59 8.58 -2.90
N GLU A 132 3.30 9.07 -4.12
CA GLU A 132 3.94 10.28 -4.65
C GLU A 132 3.69 11.49 -3.74
N LYS A 133 2.46 11.63 -3.24
CA LYS A 133 2.07 12.72 -2.35
C LYS A 133 2.72 12.58 -0.97
N GLU A 134 2.85 11.37 -0.44
CA GLU A 134 3.50 11.15 0.84
C GLU A 134 4.98 11.49 0.79
N ASN A 135 5.70 10.91 -0.18
CA ASN A 135 7.13 11.14 -0.37
C ASN A 135 7.46 12.61 -0.65
N SER A 136 6.65 13.28 -1.47
CA SER A 136 6.98 14.66 -1.92
C SER A 136 6.38 15.76 -1.07
N VAL A 137 5.31 15.50 -0.32
CA VAL A 137 4.57 16.52 0.45
C VAL A 137 4.46 16.15 1.91
N VAL A 138 3.90 14.99 2.26
CA VAL A 138 3.55 14.64 3.65
C VAL A 138 4.80 14.45 4.50
N TYR A 139 5.73 13.59 4.09
CA TYR A 139 6.95 13.32 4.85
C TYR A 139 7.84 14.56 4.97
N PRO A 140 8.11 15.35 3.90
CA PRO A 140 8.87 16.59 4.04
C PRO A 140 8.16 17.62 4.91
N PHE A 141 6.82 17.66 4.91
CA PHE A 141 6.07 18.54 5.80
C PHE A 141 6.22 18.11 7.26
N ALA A 142 6.10 16.82 7.57
CA ALA A 142 6.36 16.30 8.90
C ALA A 142 7.78 16.63 9.35
N GLU A 143 8.80 16.32 8.55
CA GLU A 143 10.22 16.54 8.86
C GLU A 143 10.58 18.00 9.17
N ARG A 144 9.91 18.97 8.53
CA ARG A 144 10.15 20.40 8.78
C ARG A 144 9.38 20.95 9.98
N SER A 145 8.34 20.27 10.45
CA SER A 145 7.38 20.83 11.41
C SER A 145 7.38 20.14 12.76
N LEU A 146 7.69 18.85 12.84
CA LEU A 146 7.85 18.14 14.11
C LEU A 146 9.24 18.40 14.71
N SER A 147 9.32 18.40 16.04
CA SER A 147 10.60 18.53 16.74
C SER A 147 11.46 17.26 16.60
N THR A 148 12.74 17.36 16.93
CA THR A 148 13.65 16.20 16.99
C THR A 148 13.13 15.17 18.00
N GLU A 149 12.60 15.63 19.13
CA GLU A 149 12.04 14.78 20.19
C GLU A 149 10.78 14.03 19.70
N ASP A 150 9.89 14.72 18.98
CA ASP A 150 8.70 14.08 18.38
C ASP A 150 9.10 12.99 17.37
N PHE A 151 10.09 13.28 16.52
CA PHE A 151 10.59 12.29 15.57
C PHE A 151 11.33 11.12 16.22
N GLN A 152 12.02 11.35 17.34
CA GLN A 152 12.63 10.25 18.09
C GLN A 152 11.57 9.25 18.55
N VAL A 153 10.42 9.74 19.04
CA VAL A 153 9.28 8.87 19.42
C VAL A 153 8.76 8.07 18.21
N ILE A 154 8.64 8.69 17.04
CA ILE A 154 8.20 8.00 15.81
C ILE A 154 9.21 6.94 15.38
N ASN A 155 10.51 7.29 15.41
CA ASN A 155 11.60 6.38 15.05
C ASN A 155 11.63 5.16 15.96
N ASP A 156 11.57 5.35 17.28
CA ASP A 156 11.62 4.25 18.25
C ASP A 156 10.42 3.31 18.12
N LYS A 157 9.21 3.87 18.00
CA LYS A 157 7.99 3.06 17.81
C LYS A 157 8.01 2.29 16.48
N SER A 158 8.47 2.94 15.41
CA SER A 158 8.57 2.30 14.09
C SER A 158 9.62 1.18 14.10
N GLU A 159 10.77 1.38 14.75
CA GLU A 159 11.80 0.34 14.84
C GLU A 159 11.34 -0.88 15.62
N VAL A 160 10.63 -0.68 16.74
CA VAL A 160 10.03 -1.79 17.50
C VAL A 160 9.03 -2.53 16.61
N TYR A 161 8.15 -1.80 15.92
CA TYR A 161 7.17 -2.39 15.01
C TYR A 161 7.81 -3.19 13.88
N GLU A 162 8.83 -2.63 13.22
CA GLU A 162 9.60 -3.32 12.18
C GLU A 162 10.24 -4.60 12.70
N THR A 163 10.86 -4.54 13.87
CA THR A 163 11.55 -5.68 14.48
C THR A 163 10.57 -6.79 14.87
N GLU A 164 9.41 -6.45 15.40
CA GLU A 164 8.35 -7.40 15.72
C GLU A 164 7.81 -8.07 14.45
N LYS A 165 7.48 -7.29 13.41
CA LYS A 165 7.02 -7.82 12.12
C LYS A 165 8.07 -8.67 11.42
N LYS A 166 9.34 -8.34 11.59
CA LYS A 166 10.45 -9.17 11.09
C LYS A 166 10.53 -10.51 11.81
N LYS A 167 10.35 -10.54 13.13
CA LYS A 167 10.30 -11.79 13.90
C LYS A 167 9.09 -12.66 13.51
N GLU A 168 7.98 -12.04 13.12
CA GLU A 168 6.80 -12.71 12.56
C GLU A 168 6.99 -13.17 11.10
N GLY A 169 8.10 -12.79 10.45
CA GLY A 169 8.42 -13.14 9.05
C GLY A 169 7.65 -12.34 8.00
N VAL A 170 7.06 -11.19 8.36
CA VAL A 170 6.20 -10.39 7.46
C VAL A 170 6.98 -9.89 6.25
N GLN A 171 8.12 -9.23 6.46
CA GLN A 171 8.92 -8.67 5.37
C GLN A 171 9.40 -9.78 4.43
N ASP A 172 10.01 -10.83 4.98
CA ASP A 172 10.52 -11.95 4.17
C ASP A 172 9.39 -12.64 3.38
N LYS A 173 8.23 -12.88 3.99
CA LYS A 173 7.07 -13.47 3.29
C LYS A 173 6.68 -12.65 2.06
N TYR A 174 6.46 -11.35 2.25
CA TYR A 174 5.87 -10.52 1.21
C TYR A 174 6.87 -10.08 0.14
N LEU A 175 8.14 -9.85 0.52
CA LEU A 175 9.19 -9.53 -0.45
C LEU A 175 9.52 -10.74 -1.34
N ASN A 176 9.56 -11.96 -0.78
CA ASN A 176 9.71 -13.17 -1.59
C ASN A 176 8.52 -13.38 -2.54
N ALA A 177 7.28 -13.15 -2.08
CA ALA A 177 6.10 -13.24 -2.93
C ALA A 177 6.13 -12.21 -4.07
N LEU A 178 6.56 -10.99 -3.78
CA LEU A 178 6.75 -9.94 -4.78
C LEU A 178 7.77 -10.35 -5.84
N GLU A 179 8.95 -10.84 -5.45
CA GLU A 179 9.99 -11.28 -6.38
C GLU A 179 9.52 -12.41 -7.32
N ILE A 180 8.75 -13.36 -6.79
CA ILE A 180 8.15 -14.44 -7.58
C ILE A 180 7.20 -13.86 -8.65
N LEU A 181 6.36 -12.91 -8.26
CA LEU A 181 5.41 -12.27 -9.16
C LEU A 181 6.11 -11.39 -10.21
N GLU A 182 7.13 -10.63 -9.82
CA GLU A 182 7.93 -9.83 -10.76
C GLU A 182 8.60 -10.72 -11.81
N LYS A 183 9.20 -11.84 -11.38
CA LYS A 183 9.80 -12.81 -12.30
C LYS A 183 8.78 -13.42 -13.27
N LYS A 184 7.51 -13.52 -12.87
CA LYS A 184 6.46 -14.09 -13.71
C LYS A 184 5.90 -13.10 -14.74
N TYR A 185 5.82 -11.82 -14.38
CA TYR A 185 5.09 -10.82 -15.15
C TYR A 185 5.98 -9.79 -15.86
N LEU A 186 7.12 -9.44 -15.27
CA LEU A 186 8.00 -8.35 -15.74
C LEU A 186 9.29 -8.84 -16.41
N HIS A 187 9.61 -10.12 -16.28
CA HIS A 187 10.80 -10.77 -16.85
C HIS A 187 10.41 -11.98 -17.68
#